data_AF-A0A7S7SL62-F1
#
_entry.id   AF-A0A7S7SL62-F1
#
_cell.length_a   1.000
_cell.length_b   1.000
_cell.length_c   1.000
_cell.angle_alpha   90.00
_cell.angle_beta   90.00
_cell.angle_gamma   90.00
#
_symmetry.space_group_name_H-M   'P 1'
#
loop_
_entity.id
_entity.type
_entity.pdbx_description
1 polymer ?
#
loop_
_entity_poly.entity_id
_entity_poly.type
_entity_poly.pdbx_seq_one_letter_code
_entity_poly.pdbx_strand_id
1 'polypeptide(L)'
;MPQDQRKRTLETLPPDRRKQAEMRMQRLDALPADEREALQRRYEAFQKLPSEHQQRARDMFQQFNALDDNRRAKVQSEMDSLRTLSQTERLDRLKSQQFKKKFNRNEQSILSDYSALLDETP
;
A
#
# COMPACT_ATOMS: atom_id res chain seq x y z
N MET A 1 5.35 -16.80 -11.11
CA MET A 1 5.64 -16.55 -12.55
C MET A 1 6.94 -17.21 -12.92
N PRO A 2 6.95 -18.18 -13.85
CA PRO A 2 8.18 -18.79 -14.37
C PRO A 2 9.06 -17.75 -15.06
N GLN A 3 10.39 -17.84 -14.91
CA GLN A 3 11.35 -16.87 -15.45
C GLN A 3 11.24 -16.71 -16.99
N ASP A 4 10.90 -17.77 -17.72
CA ASP A 4 10.70 -17.74 -19.17
C ASP A 4 9.50 -16.90 -19.62
N GLN A 5 8.42 -16.89 -18.84
CA GLN A 5 7.23 -16.11 -19.16
C GLN A 5 7.45 -14.60 -18.96
N ARG A 6 8.38 -14.23 -18.05
CA ARG A 6 8.77 -12.84 -17.77
C ARG A 6 9.59 -12.23 -18.92
N LYS A 7 10.53 -12.98 -19.50
CA LYS A 7 11.36 -12.51 -20.62
C LYS A 7 10.52 -12.19 -21.85
N ARG A 8 9.58 -13.09 -22.20
CA ARG A 8 8.68 -12.91 -23.35
C ARG A 8 7.75 -11.70 -23.20
N THR A 9 7.31 -11.38 -21.99
CA THR A 9 6.48 -10.20 -21.73
C THR A 9 7.28 -8.90 -21.71
N LEU A 10 8.56 -8.93 -21.34
CA LEU A 10 9.46 -7.77 -21.46
C LEU A 10 9.78 -7.46 -22.93
N GLU A 11 9.95 -8.50 -23.75
CA GLU A 11 10.26 -8.38 -25.18
C GLU A 11 9.12 -7.76 -25.99
N THR A 12 7.87 -7.87 -25.55
CA THR A 12 6.72 -7.26 -26.22
C THR A 12 6.48 -5.80 -25.81
N LEU A 13 7.20 -5.29 -24.81
CA LEU A 13 7.06 -3.90 -24.33
C LEU A 13 7.96 -2.92 -25.12
N PRO A 14 7.49 -1.68 -25.35
CA PRO A 14 8.31 -0.59 -25.85
C PRO A 14 9.56 -0.37 -24.97
N PRO A 15 10.70 0.08 -25.54
CA PRO A 15 11.99 0.11 -24.85
C PRO A 15 11.99 0.92 -23.54
N ASP A 16 11.28 2.04 -23.48
CA ASP A 16 11.15 2.83 -22.23
C ASP A 16 10.37 2.09 -21.14
N ARG A 17 9.31 1.36 -21.52
CA ARG A 17 8.54 0.53 -20.60
C ARG A 17 9.31 -0.71 -20.18
N ARG A 18 10.14 -1.26 -21.06
CA ARG A 18 11.03 -2.39 -20.76
C ARG A 18 12.03 -2.05 -19.67
N LYS A 19 12.72 -0.90 -19.76
CA LYS A 19 13.66 -0.44 -18.72
C LYS A 19 12.98 -0.26 -17.37
N GLN A 20 11.78 0.35 -17.33
CA GLN A 20 11.03 0.50 -16.08
C GLN A 20 10.58 -0.84 -15.50
N ALA A 21 10.15 -1.77 -16.35
CA ALA A 21 9.75 -3.11 -15.93
C ALA A 21 10.95 -3.92 -15.41
N GLU A 22 12.10 -3.85 -16.07
CA GLU A 22 13.35 -4.48 -15.63
C GLU A 22 13.82 -3.94 -14.27
N MET A 23 13.83 -2.62 -14.08
CA MET A 23 14.19 -2.01 -12.80
C MET A 23 13.25 -2.46 -11.67
N ARG A 24 11.95 -2.57 -11.93
CA ARG A 24 10.97 -3.07 -10.95
C ARG A 24 11.17 -4.54 -10.66
N MET A 25 11.48 -5.36 -11.67
CA MET A 25 11.76 -6.78 -11.50
C MET A 25 13.04 -7.01 -10.70
N GLN A 26 14.12 -6.28 -10.99
CA GLN A 26 15.36 -6.37 -10.22
C GLN A 26 15.15 -6.01 -8.75
N ARG A 27 14.34 -4.98 -8.46
CA ARG A 27 13.96 -4.64 -7.08
C ARG A 27 13.19 -5.77 -6.40
N LEU A 28 12.24 -6.39 -7.09
CA LEU A 28 11.49 -7.54 -6.57
C LEU A 28 12.38 -8.76 -6.33
N ASP A 29 13.31 -9.05 -7.25
CA ASP A 29 14.27 -10.14 -7.12
C ASP A 29 15.38 -9.85 -6.07
N ALA A 30 15.55 -8.59 -5.67
CA ALA A 30 16.42 -8.21 -4.55
C ALA A 30 15.73 -8.31 -3.18
N LEU A 31 14.39 -8.47 -3.12
CA LEU A 31 13.68 -8.63 -1.85
C LEU A 31 14.02 -9.98 -1.20
N PRO A 32 14.29 -10.01 0.12
CA PRO A 32 14.39 -11.24 0.91
C PRO A 32 13.14 -12.11 0.78
N ALA A 33 13.28 -13.42 0.99
CA ALA A 33 12.17 -14.37 0.90
C ALA A 33 10.98 -13.98 1.79
N ASP A 34 11.26 -13.55 3.03
CA ASP A 34 10.23 -13.13 3.99
C ASP A 34 9.43 -11.90 3.51
N GLU A 35 10.10 -10.94 2.88
CA GLU A 35 9.44 -9.76 2.32
C GLU A 35 8.58 -10.12 1.10
N ARG A 36 9.05 -11.05 0.27
CA ARG A 36 8.26 -11.55 -0.87
C ARG A 36 7.02 -12.27 -0.41
N GLU A 37 7.12 -13.11 0.61
CA GLU A 37 5.95 -13.79 1.18
C GLU A 37 4.96 -12.79 1.78
N ALA A 38 5.45 -11.78 2.52
CA ALA A 38 4.59 -10.75 3.07
C ALA A 38 3.88 -9.95 1.97
N LEU A 39 4.58 -9.63 0.88
CA LEU A 39 4.00 -8.96 -0.28
C LEU A 39 2.95 -9.85 -0.96
N GLN A 40 3.22 -11.13 -1.11
CA GLN A 40 2.30 -12.08 -1.73
C GLN A 40 1.03 -12.26 -0.89
N ARG A 41 1.15 -12.42 0.44
CA ARG A 41 0.00 -12.46 1.36
C ARG A 41 -0.86 -11.21 1.26
N ARG A 42 -0.24 -10.03 1.20
CA ARG A 42 -0.96 -8.74 1.02
C ARG A 42 -1.67 -8.67 -0.33
N TYR A 43 -1.02 -9.15 -1.39
CA TYR A 43 -1.61 -9.17 -2.73
C TYR A 43 -2.81 -10.12 -2.82
N GLU A 44 -2.72 -11.31 -2.21
CA GLU A 44 -3.84 -12.25 -2.13
C GLU A 44 -5.00 -11.69 -1.32
N ALA A 45 -4.73 -11.03 -0.19
CA ALA A 45 -5.76 -10.34 0.59
C ALA A 45 -6.44 -9.24 -0.24
N PHE A 46 -5.65 -8.43 -0.96
CA PHE A 46 -6.17 -7.40 -1.86
C PHE A 46 -7.05 -7.96 -2.98
N GLN A 47 -6.65 -9.09 -3.60
CA GLN A 47 -7.45 -9.72 -4.66
C GLN A 47 -8.81 -10.24 -4.15
N LYS A 48 -8.91 -10.60 -2.86
CA LYS A 48 -10.15 -11.04 -2.23
C LYS A 48 -11.10 -9.89 -1.88
N LEU A 49 -10.62 -8.65 -1.85
CA LEU A 49 -11.47 -7.49 -1.62
C LEU A 49 -12.45 -7.33 -2.81
N PRO A 50 -13.70 -6.89 -2.57
CA PRO A 50 -14.61 -6.54 -3.66
C PRO A 50 -14.05 -5.37 -4.49
N SER A 51 -14.47 -5.26 -5.75
CA SER A 51 -13.91 -4.29 -6.72
C SER A 51 -13.95 -2.84 -6.25
N GLU A 52 -14.99 -2.44 -5.51
CA GLU A 52 -15.10 -1.09 -4.93
C GLU A 52 -14.00 -0.84 -3.88
N HIS A 53 -13.77 -1.81 -2.99
CA HIS A 53 -12.73 -1.74 -1.96
C HIS A 53 -11.34 -1.78 -2.56
N GLN A 54 -11.14 -2.57 -3.63
CA GLN A 54 -9.90 -2.55 -4.40
C GLN A 54 -9.61 -1.16 -4.98
N GLN A 55 -10.63 -0.48 -5.52
CA GLN A 55 -10.47 0.85 -6.06
C GLN A 55 -10.12 1.86 -4.96
N ARG A 56 -10.82 1.82 -3.82
CA ARG A 56 -10.52 2.69 -2.67
C ARG A 56 -9.10 2.50 -2.15
N ALA A 57 -8.64 1.25 -2.04
CA ALA A 57 -7.26 0.96 -1.66
C ALA A 57 -6.25 1.50 -2.67
N ARG A 58 -6.50 1.35 -3.97
CA ARG A 58 -5.63 1.90 -5.02
C ARG A 58 -5.55 3.43 -4.93
N ASP A 59 -6.68 4.10 -4.76
CA ASP A 59 -6.74 5.55 -4.68
C ASP A 59 -6.02 6.06 -3.42
N MET A 60 -6.22 5.40 -2.28
CA MET A 60 -5.49 5.68 -1.04
C MET A 60 -3.97 5.52 -1.23
N PHE A 61 -3.52 4.43 -1.84
CA PHE A 61 -2.09 4.21 -2.10
C PHE A 61 -1.51 5.24 -3.09
N GLN A 62 -2.29 5.68 -4.08
CA GLN A 62 -1.86 6.75 -4.98
C GLN A 62 -1.68 8.07 -4.24
N GLN A 63 -2.64 8.45 -3.39
CA GLN A 63 -2.55 9.66 -2.57
C GLN A 63 -1.36 9.60 -1.61
N PHE A 64 -1.12 8.45 -0.97
CA PHE A 64 0.03 8.24 -0.09
C PHE A 64 1.38 8.37 -0.83
N ASN A 65 1.47 7.79 -2.03
CA ASN A 65 2.66 7.90 -2.87
C ASN A 65 2.85 9.29 -3.50
N ALA A 66 1.82 10.15 -3.47
CA ALA A 66 1.91 11.54 -3.90
C ALA A 66 2.39 12.48 -2.78
N LEU A 67 2.39 12.04 -1.52
CA LEU A 67 2.94 12.80 -0.40
C LEU A 67 4.46 13.00 -0.57
N ASP A 68 4.97 14.15 -0.12
CA ASP A 68 6.40 14.37 0.05
C ASP A 68 7.00 13.41 1.09
N ASP A 69 8.30 13.17 1.03
CA ASP A 69 8.96 12.13 1.84
C ASP A 69 8.80 12.36 3.36
N ASN A 70 8.80 13.61 3.83
CA ASN A 70 8.64 13.93 5.25
C ASN A 70 7.22 13.61 5.72
N ARG A 71 6.21 14.01 4.95
CA ARG A 71 4.81 13.71 5.27
C ARG A 71 4.51 12.23 5.11
N ARG A 72 5.06 11.58 4.09
CA ARG A 72 4.94 10.13 3.89
C ARG A 72 5.45 9.36 5.09
N ALA A 73 6.64 9.68 5.61
CA ALA A 73 7.20 9.03 6.80
C ALA A 73 6.28 9.18 8.03
N LYS A 74 5.68 10.36 8.23
CA LYS A 74 4.74 10.61 9.33
C LYS A 74 3.44 9.82 9.19
N VAL A 75 2.88 9.75 7.99
CA VAL A 75 1.68 8.97 7.71
C VAL A 75 1.97 7.48 7.85
N GLN A 76 3.12 7.01 7.36
CA GLN A 76 3.54 5.62 7.49
C GLN A 76 3.68 5.20 8.96
N SER A 77 4.32 6.01 9.79
CA SER A 77 4.43 5.74 11.23
C SER A 77 3.07 5.66 11.92
N GLU A 78 2.09 6.46 11.49
CA GLU A 78 0.73 6.39 12.03
C GLU A 78 -0.02 5.15 11.51
N MET A 79 0.17 4.75 10.25
CA MET A 79 -0.35 3.47 9.73
C MET A 79 0.18 2.28 10.54
N ASP A 80 1.48 2.26 10.85
CA ASP A 80 2.08 1.21 11.67
C ASP A 80 1.46 1.18 13.07
N SER A 81 1.19 2.35 13.64
CA SER A 81 0.50 2.47 14.94
C SER A 81 -0.92 1.92 14.86
N LEU A 82 -1.71 2.33 13.85
CA LEU A 82 -3.09 1.87 13.66
C LEU A 82 -3.16 0.35 13.50
N ARG A 83 -2.20 -0.27 12.80
CA ARG A 83 -2.17 -1.72 12.58
C ARG A 83 -2.05 -2.54 13.87
N THR A 84 -1.51 -1.95 14.94
CA THR A 84 -1.41 -2.61 16.25
C THR A 84 -2.64 -2.43 17.13
N LEU A 85 -3.54 -1.51 16.77
CA LEU A 85 -4.72 -1.16 17.54
C LEU A 85 -5.94 -2.00 17.13
N SER A 86 -6.81 -2.29 18.09
CA SER A 86 -8.13 -2.86 17.81
C SER A 86 -8.99 -1.90 16.99
N GLN A 87 -10.06 -2.41 16.36
CA GLN A 87 -10.97 -1.59 15.56
C GLN A 87 -11.52 -0.39 16.36
N THR A 88 -11.95 -0.62 17.61
CA THR A 88 -12.47 0.45 18.48
C THR A 88 -11.41 1.50 18.77
N GLU A 89 -10.20 1.08 19.14
CA GLU A 89 -9.09 2.00 19.43
C GLU A 89 -8.67 2.81 18.20
N ARG A 90 -8.69 2.20 17.00
CA ARG A 90 -8.44 2.92 15.74
C ARG A 90 -9.47 4.02 15.52
N LEU A 91 -10.75 3.72 15.70
CA LEU A 91 -11.82 4.73 15.56
C LEU A 91 -11.67 5.88 16.55
N ASP A 92 -11.32 5.58 17.80
CA ASP A 92 -11.08 6.61 18.83
C ASP A 92 -9.85 7.46 18.50
N ARG A 93 -8.78 6.83 18.01
CA ARG A 93 -7.57 7.50 17.55
C ARG A 93 -7.86 8.48 16.42
N LEU A 94 -8.60 8.05 15.40
CA LEU A 94 -8.97 8.87 14.23
C LEU A 94 -9.92 10.04 14.61
N LYS A 95 -10.77 9.85 15.63
CA LYS A 95 -11.67 10.91 16.13
C LYS A 95 -10.95 11.94 17.00
N SER A 96 -9.80 11.59 17.57
CA SER A 96 -9.08 12.43 18.53
C SER A 96 -8.69 13.81 17.97
N GLN A 97 -8.74 14.84 18.83
CA GLN A 97 -8.30 16.18 18.43
C GLN A 97 -6.80 16.22 18.08
N GLN A 98 -5.98 15.40 18.76
CA GLN A 98 -4.55 15.32 18.48
C GLN A 98 -4.30 14.83 17.05
N PHE A 99 -5.04 13.82 16.61
CA PHE A 99 -4.97 13.31 15.24
C PHE A 99 -5.35 14.39 14.23
N LYS A 100 -6.50 15.04 14.43
CA LYS A 100 -7.01 16.11 13.54
C LYS A 100 -6.09 17.32 13.44
N LYS A 101 -5.28 17.60 14.47
CA LYS A 101 -4.27 18.67 14.48
C LYS A 101 -2.95 18.26 13.82
N LYS A 102 -2.57 16.97 13.91
CA LYS A 102 -1.29 16.44 13.39
C LYS A 102 -1.32 16.21 11.88
N PHE A 103 -2.47 15.78 11.36
CA PHE A 103 -2.66 15.41 9.96
C PHE A 103 -3.58 16.38 9.24
N ASN A 104 -3.28 16.70 7.99
CA ASN A 104 -4.17 17.51 7.14
C ASN A 104 -5.33 16.66 6.60
N ARG A 105 -6.30 17.29 5.90
CA ARG A 105 -7.48 16.57 5.38
C ARG A 105 -7.14 15.39 4.47
N ASN A 106 -6.15 15.53 3.58
CA ASN A 106 -5.74 14.46 2.67
C ASN A 106 -5.17 13.27 3.45
N GLU A 107 -4.28 13.54 4.39
CA GLU A 107 -3.65 12.51 5.23
C GLU A 107 -4.64 11.83 6.16
N GLN A 108 -5.61 12.59 6.71
CA GLN A 108 -6.71 12.02 7.48
C GLN A 108 -7.56 11.08 6.64
N SER A 109 -7.81 11.40 5.36
CA SER A 109 -8.50 10.49 4.43
C SER A 109 -7.70 9.22 4.24
N ILE A 110 -6.41 9.33 3.88
CA ILE A 110 -5.51 8.19 3.69
C ILE A 110 -5.52 7.25 4.92
N LEU A 111 -5.42 7.81 6.12
CA LEU A 111 -5.37 7.04 7.37
C LEU A 111 -6.74 6.43 7.74
N SER A 112 -7.83 7.09 7.38
CA SER A 112 -9.19 6.56 7.60
C SER A 112 -9.49 5.41 6.63
N ASP A 113 -9.15 5.57 5.35
CA ASP A 113 -9.29 4.53 4.33
C ASP A 113 -8.40 3.32 4.69
N TYR A 114 -7.18 3.56 5.16
CA TYR A 114 -6.30 2.50 5.67
C TYR A 114 -6.91 1.74 6.84
N SER A 115 -7.51 2.45 7.81
CA SER A 115 -8.18 1.80 8.94
C SER A 115 -9.35 0.94 8.49
N ALA A 116 -10.13 1.37 7.50
CA ALA A 116 -11.24 0.59 6.96
C ALA A 116 -10.73 -0.69 6.26
N LEU A 117 -9.63 -0.59 5.50
CA LEU A 117 -9.03 -1.76 4.85
C LEU A 117 -8.55 -2.82 5.85
N LEU A 118 -8.02 -2.39 7.00
CA LEU A 118 -7.61 -3.30 8.07
C LEU A 118 -8.79 -4.05 8.70
N ASP A 119 -10.00 -3.48 8.67
CA ASP A 119 -11.22 -4.12 9.16
C ASP A 119 -11.82 -5.11 8.14
N GLU A 120 -11.49 -4.95 6.86
CA GLU A 120 -11.99 -5.78 5.77
C GLU A 120 -11.09 -6.99 5.48
N THR A 121 -9.84 -6.96 5.95
CA THR A 121 -8.95 -8.11 5.89
C THR A 121 -9.22 -9.04 7.08
N PRO A 122 -9.57 -10.33 6.84
CA PRO A 122 -9.86 -11.30 7.89
C PRO A 122 -8.62 -11.74 8.67
#